data_AF-A0A0C4F0N1-F1
#
_entry.id   AF-A0A0C4F0N1-F1
#
_cell.length_a   1.000
_cell.length_b   1.000
_cell.length_c   1.000
_cell.angle_alpha   90.00
_cell.angle_beta   90.00
_cell.angle_gamma   90.00
#
_symmetry.space_group_name_H-M   'P 1'
#
loop_
_entity.id
_entity.type
_entity.pdbx_description
1 polymer ?
#
loop_
_entity_poly.entity_id
_entity_poly.type
_entity_poly.pdbx_seq_one_letter_code
_entity_poly.pdbx_strand_id
1 'polypeptide(L)'
;MLNINKEYFKLTCTLPQARDIRKPFSAAVDLFRSLENQSDDLMDQALGLTEKEKLAKKSCPACFGPKPPNNSDYPESTRDRLIVCLDGNFQHRHHSKASRDHETIQTPSIFLPEGAVERMTREIRHMEVVNKPPAQADRCTDAHKAADDKRNESTWKGCDDTGFMACCCRHDAAISLANIYKSGELRALPLALLKDLRSLDPDRPVGVLYDIGCSLDKYIKLVSSDYHTKNLRPLILVFNNIQFSPRFTQL
;
A
#
# COMPACT_ATOMS: atom_id res chain seq x y z
N MET A 1 -16.48 -17.96 -29.05
CA MET A 1 -15.59 -19.13 -29.12
C MET A 1 -14.28 -18.77 -28.43
N LEU A 2 -14.11 -19.20 -27.18
CA LEU A 2 -12.86 -19.01 -26.45
C LEU A 2 -11.83 -20.00 -27.00
N ASN A 3 -10.82 -19.47 -27.68
CA ASN A 3 -9.70 -20.25 -28.20
C ASN A 3 -8.70 -20.46 -27.04
N ILE A 4 -9.01 -21.42 -26.17
CA ILE A 4 -8.11 -21.81 -25.07
C ILE A 4 -6.97 -22.59 -25.72
N ASN A 5 -5.78 -21.98 -25.76
CA ASN A 5 -4.56 -22.60 -26.24
C ASN A 5 -4.33 -23.94 -25.52
N LYS A 6 -4.42 -25.05 -26.28
CA LYS A 6 -4.27 -26.42 -25.79
C LYS A 6 -2.84 -26.78 -25.36
N GLU A 7 -1.88 -25.85 -25.44
CA GLU A 7 -0.49 -26.12 -25.07
C GLU A 7 -0.19 -26.01 -23.57
N TYR A 8 -1.10 -25.46 -22.75
CA TYR A 8 -0.85 -25.25 -21.32
C TYR A 8 -1.13 -26.46 -20.42
N PHE A 9 -1.62 -27.59 -20.96
CA PHE A 9 -2.07 -28.72 -20.15
C PHE A 9 -1.24 -29.99 -20.40
N LYS A 10 -0.01 -30.01 -19.90
CA LYS A 10 0.74 -31.25 -19.64
C LYS A 10 0.91 -31.46 -18.13
N LEU A 11 -0.16 -31.96 -17.51
CA LEU A 11 -0.11 -32.59 -16.18
C LEU A 11 0.28 -34.07 -16.35
N THR A 12 1.52 -34.36 -16.77
CA THR A 12 2.03 -35.73 -16.75
C THR A 12 2.80 -35.95 -15.45
N CYS A 13 2.12 -36.57 -14.49
CA CYS A 13 2.67 -36.97 -13.21
C CYS A 13 3.31 -38.36 -13.35
N THR A 14 4.63 -38.44 -13.38
CA THR A 14 5.40 -39.70 -13.19
C THR A 14 5.99 -39.68 -11.77
N LEU A 15 5.54 -40.58 -10.89
CA LEU A 15 5.86 -40.66 -9.45
C LEU A 15 7.37 -40.89 -9.12
N PRO A 16 7.87 -40.58 -7.89
CA PRO A 16 7.82 -39.29 -7.20
C PRO A 16 9.20 -38.88 -6.62
N GLN A 17 9.61 -37.62 -6.81
CA GLN A 17 10.54 -36.94 -5.89
C GLN A 17 9.76 -35.80 -5.22
N ALA A 18 9.95 -35.58 -3.91
CA ALA A 18 9.15 -34.69 -3.07
C ALA A 18 9.03 -33.21 -3.54
N ARG A 19 9.73 -32.82 -4.62
CA ARG A 19 9.73 -31.47 -5.21
C ARG A 19 8.87 -31.35 -6.48
N ASP A 20 8.27 -32.42 -6.97
CA ASP A 20 7.60 -32.43 -8.28
C ASP A 20 6.18 -31.82 -8.25
N ILE A 21 5.56 -31.69 -7.08
CA ILE A 21 4.22 -31.09 -6.95
C ILE A 21 4.23 -29.56 -6.81
N ARG A 22 5.36 -28.95 -6.42
CA ARG A 22 5.43 -27.50 -6.15
C ARG A 22 5.12 -26.68 -7.40
N LYS A 23 5.78 -26.99 -8.51
CA LYS A 23 5.62 -26.29 -9.79
C LYS A 23 4.20 -26.39 -10.35
N PRO A 24 3.62 -27.60 -10.52
CA PRO A 24 2.25 -27.69 -11.03
C PRO A 24 1.23 -27.09 -10.06
N PHE A 25 1.46 -27.16 -8.75
CA PHE A 25 0.58 -26.50 -7.77
C PHE A 25 0.68 -24.97 -7.83
N SER A 26 1.88 -24.39 -7.85
CA SER A 26 2.07 -22.94 -8.03
C SER A 26 1.42 -22.46 -9.33
N ALA A 27 1.66 -23.13 -10.45
CA ALA A 27 1.04 -22.80 -11.73
C ALA A 27 -0.49 -22.88 -11.69
N ALA A 28 -1.06 -23.88 -11.00
CA ALA A 28 -2.51 -24.01 -10.83
C ALA A 28 -3.08 -22.87 -9.98
N VAL A 29 -2.40 -22.47 -8.90
CA VAL A 29 -2.79 -21.33 -8.05
C VAL A 29 -2.73 -20.02 -8.84
N ASP A 30 -1.68 -19.80 -9.63
CA ASP A 30 -1.53 -18.59 -10.43
C ASP A 30 -2.57 -18.50 -11.55
N LEU A 31 -2.88 -19.63 -12.21
CA LEU A 31 -3.97 -19.70 -13.18
C LEU A 31 -5.32 -19.42 -12.52
N PHE A 32 -5.58 -20.00 -11.35
CA PHE A 32 -6.82 -19.75 -10.60
C PHE A 32 -6.99 -18.26 -10.27
N ARG A 33 -5.96 -17.62 -9.71
CA ARG A 33 -5.96 -16.18 -9.43
C ARG A 33 -6.13 -15.33 -10.69
N SER A 34 -5.51 -15.74 -11.80
CA SER A 34 -5.68 -15.06 -13.09
C SER A 34 -7.13 -15.12 -13.58
N LEU A 35 -7.79 -16.27 -13.41
CA LEU A 35 -9.21 -16.43 -13.76
C LEU A 35 -10.13 -15.61 -12.85
N GLU A 36 -9.83 -15.55 -11.54
CA GLU A 36 -10.55 -14.67 -10.61
C GLU A 36 -10.43 -13.20 -11.01
N ASN A 37 -9.19 -12.73 -11.28
CA ASN A 37 -8.95 -11.36 -11.72
C ASN A 37 -9.68 -11.05 -13.04
N GLN A 38 -9.64 -11.95 -14.03
CA GLN A 38 -10.35 -11.78 -15.29
C GLN A 38 -11.87 -11.73 -15.08
N SER A 39 -12.42 -12.56 -14.18
CA SER A 39 -13.83 -12.53 -13.84
C SER A 39 -14.22 -11.21 -13.20
N ASP A 40 -13.41 -10.71 -12.25
CA ASP A 40 -13.63 -9.42 -11.62
C ASP A 40 -13.56 -8.27 -12.62
N ASP A 41 -12.56 -8.27 -13.50
CA ASP A 41 -12.39 -7.25 -14.53
C ASP A 41 -13.56 -7.24 -15.51
N LEU A 42 -14.06 -8.42 -15.91
CA LEU A 42 -15.24 -8.54 -16.75
C LEU A 42 -16.50 -8.00 -16.04
N MET A 43 -16.69 -8.30 -14.76
CA MET A 43 -17.81 -7.76 -13.98
C MET A 43 -17.71 -6.24 -13.83
N ASP A 44 -16.53 -5.74 -13.49
CA ASP A 44 -16.28 -4.31 -13.29
C ASP A 44 -16.51 -3.53 -14.60
N GLN A 45 -16.10 -4.10 -15.75
CA GLN A 45 -16.37 -3.54 -17.08
C GLN A 45 -17.85 -3.59 -17.46
N ALA A 46 -18.52 -4.73 -17.25
CA ALA A 46 -19.93 -4.90 -17.59
C ALA A 46 -20.84 -3.96 -16.78
N LEU A 47 -20.49 -3.70 -15.52
CA LEU A 47 -21.20 -2.79 -14.63
C LEU A 47 -20.77 -1.31 -14.79
N GLY A 48 -19.70 -1.04 -15.55
CA GLY A 48 -19.18 0.32 -15.76
C GLY A 48 -18.67 0.98 -14.48
N LEU A 49 -18.07 0.21 -13.56
CA LEU A 49 -17.65 0.71 -12.25
C LEU A 49 -16.50 1.71 -12.37
N THR A 50 -16.60 2.82 -11.64
CA THR A 50 -15.50 3.77 -11.43
C THR A 50 -14.41 3.16 -10.54
N GLU A 51 -13.18 3.70 -10.58
CA GLU A 51 -12.09 3.22 -9.72
C GLU A 51 -12.43 3.27 -8.22
N LYS A 52 -13.19 4.29 -7.81
CA LYS A 52 -13.69 4.41 -6.43
C LYS A 52 -14.68 3.29 -6.08
N GLU A 53 -15.59 2.93 -6.98
CA GLU A 53 -16.54 1.83 -6.78
C GLU A 53 -15.85 0.47 -6.80
N LYS A 54 -14.85 0.28 -7.67
CA LYS A 54 -13.99 -0.91 -7.64
C LYS A 54 -13.28 -1.05 -6.29
N LEU A 55 -12.74 0.05 -5.77
CA LEU A 55 -12.13 0.07 -4.44
C LEU A 55 -13.17 -0.19 -3.34
N ALA A 56 -14.39 0.33 -3.46
CA ALA A 56 -15.48 0.03 -2.54
C ALA A 56 -15.80 -1.47 -2.50
N LYS A 57 -15.90 -2.11 -3.67
CA LYS A 57 -16.12 -3.56 -3.83
C LYS A 57 -14.99 -4.38 -3.22
N LYS A 58 -13.72 -3.99 -3.46
CA LYS A 58 -12.53 -4.76 -3.09
C LYS A 58 -12.04 -4.52 -1.65
N SER A 59 -12.32 -3.36 -1.05
CA SER A 59 -11.79 -2.97 0.28
C SER A 59 -12.89 -2.65 1.30
N CYS A 60 -13.50 -1.47 1.19
CA CYS A 60 -14.38 -0.93 2.21
C CYS A 60 -15.58 -0.18 1.59
N PRO A 61 -16.74 -0.85 1.45
CA PRO A 61 -17.96 -0.22 0.98
C PRO A 61 -18.39 0.97 1.86
N ALA A 62 -18.15 0.91 3.17
CA ALA A 62 -18.47 2.01 4.09
C ALA A 62 -17.63 3.27 3.86
N CYS A 63 -16.40 3.13 3.34
CA CYS A 63 -15.54 4.27 3.04
C CYS A 63 -15.77 4.82 1.64
N PHE A 64 -15.89 3.97 0.62
CA PHE A 64 -15.87 4.39 -0.78
C PHE A 64 -17.22 4.22 -1.50
N GLY A 65 -18.21 3.63 -0.84
CA GLY A 65 -19.56 3.53 -1.37
C GLY A 65 -20.29 4.88 -1.41
N PRO A 66 -21.57 4.87 -1.81
CA PRO A 66 -22.40 6.06 -1.91
C PRO A 66 -22.47 6.83 -0.60
N LYS A 67 -22.55 8.16 -0.69
CA LYS A 67 -22.71 9.03 0.49
C LYS A 67 -24.07 8.77 1.13
N PRO A 68 -24.17 8.80 2.47
CA PRO A 68 -25.46 8.67 3.14
C PRO A 68 -26.38 9.83 2.75
N PRO A 69 -27.69 9.57 2.58
CA PRO A 69 -28.65 10.60 2.16
C PRO A 69 -28.79 11.73 3.19
N ASN A 70 -28.54 11.41 4.46
CA ASN A 70 -28.63 12.31 5.61
C ASN A 70 -27.24 12.78 6.09
N ASN A 71 -26.38 13.22 5.16
CA ASN A 71 -25.02 13.66 5.48
C ASN A 71 -24.99 14.77 6.55
N SER A 72 -26.04 15.61 6.64
CA SER A 72 -26.22 16.65 7.66
C SER A 72 -26.29 16.12 9.10
N ASP A 73 -26.66 14.86 9.30
CA ASP A 73 -26.84 14.28 10.64
C ASP A 73 -25.49 13.96 11.30
N TYR A 74 -24.42 13.91 10.51
CA TYR A 74 -23.06 13.67 11.00
C TYR A 74 -22.40 14.98 11.45
N PRO A 75 -21.62 14.97 12.55
CA PRO A 75 -20.87 16.14 13.00
C PRO A 75 -19.91 16.64 11.91
N GLU A 76 -19.75 17.95 11.78
CA GLU A 76 -18.85 18.58 10.79
C GLU A 76 -17.42 18.04 10.84
N SER A 77 -16.94 17.67 12.04
CA SER A 77 -15.61 17.08 12.25
C SER A 77 -15.42 15.68 11.65
N THR A 78 -16.48 14.98 11.26
CA THR A 78 -16.41 13.60 10.73
C THR A 78 -17.22 13.41 9.45
N ARG A 79 -18.14 14.33 9.15
CA ARG A 79 -18.98 14.32 7.96
C ARG A 79 -18.13 14.22 6.70
N ASP A 80 -18.41 13.21 5.88
CA ASP A 80 -17.73 12.92 4.62
C ASP A 80 -16.19 12.77 4.73
N ARG A 81 -15.64 12.64 5.95
CA ARG A 81 -14.19 12.53 6.16
C ARG A 81 -13.75 11.08 6.05
N LEU A 82 -12.77 10.82 5.19
CA LEU A 82 -12.08 9.54 5.16
C LEU A 82 -11.01 9.53 6.25
N ILE A 83 -11.00 8.52 7.12
CA ILE A 83 -9.98 8.38 8.16
C ILE A 83 -9.19 7.11 7.87
N VAL A 84 -7.87 7.26 7.72
CA VAL A 84 -6.94 6.16 7.43
C VAL A 84 -5.81 6.12 8.45
N CYS A 85 -5.24 4.94 8.61
CA CYS A 85 -4.07 4.64 9.40
C CYS A 85 -2.96 4.18 8.46
N LEU A 86 -1.76 4.68 8.66
CA LEU A 86 -0.55 4.23 7.99
C LEU A 86 0.31 3.53 9.02
N ASP A 87 0.76 2.31 8.74
CA ASP A 87 1.75 1.64 9.60
C ASP A 87 2.59 0.63 8.80
N GLY A 88 3.85 0.48 9.22
CA GLY A 88 4.85 -0.36 8.58
C GLY A 88 5.02 -1.69 9.32
N ASN A 89 4.74 -2.78 8.63
CA ASN A 89 5.01 -4.13 9.15
C ASN A 89 6.34 -4.67 8.61
N PHE A 90 7.33 -4.79 9.50
CA PHE A 90 8.69 -5.29 9.21
C PHE A 90 8.91 -6.78 9.57
N GLN A 91 7.83 -7.49 9.91
CA GLN A 91 7.86 -8.93 10.20
C GLN A 91 7.74 -9.77 8.92
N HIS A 92 7.08 -9.24 7.88
CA HIS A 92 7.01 -9.89 6.56
C HIS A 92 8.31 -9.68 5.80
N ARG A 93 8.90 -10.77 5.32
CA ARG A 93 10.22 -10.74 4.68
C ARG A 93 10.27 -11.73 3.55
N HIS A 94 10.89 -11.29 2.46
CA HIS A 94 11.27 -12.17 1.39
C HIS A 94 12.79 -12.32 1.39
N HIS A 95 13.27 -13.56 1.40
CA HIS A 95 14.68 -13.83 1.25
C HIS A 95 15.00 -13.84 -0.25
N SER A 96 15.98 -13.05 -0.67
CA SER A 96 16.39 -12.90 -2.08
C SER A 96 16.89 -14.18 -2.78
N LYS A 97 17.00 -15.29 -2.02
CA LYS A 97 17.37 -16.62 -2.53
C LYS A 97 16.21 -17.62 -2.45
N ALA A 98 15.05 -17.23 -1.92
CA ALA A 98 13.89 -18.11 -1.73
C ALA A 98 13.18 -18.46 -3.05
N SER A 99 13.43 -17.70 -4.12
CA SER A 99 12.94 -18.01 -5.46
C SER A 99 14.00 -17.70 -6.53
N ARG A 100 14.15 -18.63 -7.47
CA ARG A 100 14.84 -18.44 -8.76
C ARG A 100 13.85 -18.65 -9.91
N ASP A 101 12.58 -18.45 -9.64
CA ASP A 101 11.53 -18.66 -10.62
C ASP A 101 11.57 -17.45 -11.57
N HIS A 102 11.83 -17.71 -12.85
CA HIS A 102 12.01 -16.70 -13.91
C HIS A 102 10.66 -16.15 -14.41
N GLU A 103 9.59 -16.38 -13.65
CA GLU A 103 8.23 -16.00 -14.02
C GLU A 103 7.91 -14.62 -13.43
N THR A 104 7.15 -13.83 -14.19
CA THR A 104 6.75 -12.49 -13.78
C THR A 104 5.86 -12.57 -12.55
N ILE A 105 6.29 -12.00 -11.43
CA ILE A 105 5.50 -11.91 -10.21
C ILE A 105 4.23 -11.10 -10.50
N GLN A 106 3.08 -11.72 -10.28
CA GLN A 106 1.78 -11.05 -10.34
C GLN A 106 1.51 -10.37 -9.01
N THR A 107 1.71 -9.06 -8.95
CA THR A 107 1.44 -8.27 -7.75
C THR A 107 -0.06 -7.99 -7.63
N PRO A 108 -0.70 -8.30 -6.49
CA PRO A 108 -2.11 -7.97 -6.29
C PRO A 108 -2.40 -6.47 -6.43
N SER A 109 -3.58 -6.11 -6.95
CA SER A 109 -3.95 -4.71 -7.22
C SER A 109 -4.07 -3.82 -5.98
N ILE A 110 -4.03 -4.39 -4.77
CA ILE A 110 -3.97 -3.64 -3.52
C ILE A 110 -2.59 -3.00 -3.32
N PHE A 111 -1.54 -3.52 -3.97
CA PHE A 111 -0.22 -2.91 -3.91
C PHE A 111 -0.13 -1.73 -4.86
N LEU A 112 0.62 -0.71 -4.44
CA LEU A 112 0.99 0.38 -5.33
C LEU A 112 1.72 -0.16 -6.57
N PRO A 113 1.49 0.47 -7.75
CA PRO A 113 2.17 0.07 -8.96
C PRO A 113 3.68 0.26 -8.83
N GLU A 114 4.43 -0.57 -9.56
CA GLU A 114 5.89 -0.51 -9.58
C GLU A 114 6.39 0.93 -9.90
N GLY A 115 7.46 1.34 -9.21
CA GLY A 115 8.01 2.68 -9.37
C GLY A 115 7.26 3.78 -8.58
N ALA A 116 6.12 3.51 -7.95
CA ALA A 116 5.34 4.56 -7.26
C ALA A 116 6.12 5.19 -6.10
N VAL A 117 6.80 4.36 -5.31
CA VAL A 117 7.59 4.82 -4.18
C VAL A 117 8.82 5.57 -4.68
N GLU A 118 9.49 5.09 -5.74
CA GLU A 118 10.65 5.71 -6.35
C GLU A 118 10.32 7.07 -6.97
N ARG A 119 9.15 7.19 -7.60
CA ARG A 119 8.62 8.47 -8.10
C ARG A 119 8.42 9.44 -6.93
N MET A 120 7.82 8.97 -5.84
CA MET A 120 7.64 9.78 -4.63
C MET A 120 8.96 10.21 -4.00
N THR A 121 9.95 9.31 -3.91
CA THR A 121 11.31 9.66 -3.46
C THR A 121 11.93 10.77 -4.30
N ARG A 122 11.77 10.71 -5.63
CA ARG A 122 12.26 11.76 -6.53
C ARG A 122 11.55 13.09 -6.30
N GLU A 123 10.23 13.06 -6.12
CA GLU A 123 9.44 14.24 -5.77
C GLU A 123 9.89 14.85 -4.44
N ILE A 124 10.12 14.02 -3.41
CA ILE A 124 10.62 14.49 -2.11
C ILE A 124 11.95 15.20 -2.26
N ARG A 125 12.92 14.56 -2.92
CA ARG A 125 14.25 15.14 -3.15
C ARG A 125 14.18 16.45 -3.92
N HIS A 126 13.34 16.53 -4.94
CA HIS A 126 13.10 17.77 -5.68
C HIS A 126 12.57 18.87 -4.76
N MET A 127 11.55 18.57 -3.95
CA MET A 127 10.97 19.55 -3.03
C MET A 127 11.94 19.98 -1.93
N GLU A 128 12.81 19.09 -1.44
CA GLU A 128 13.85 19.43 -0.46
C GLU A 128 14.91 20.38 -1.05
N VAL A 129 15.27 20.22 -2.33
CA VAL A 129 16.17 21.15 -3.04
C VAL A 129 15.52 22.53 -3.19
N VAL A 130 14.24 22.57 -3.57
CA VAL A 130 13.49 23.83 -3.78
C VAL A 130 13.29 24.58 -2.46
N ASN A 131 12.83 23.88 -1.42
CA ASN A 131 12.40 24.52 -0.17
C ASN A 131 13.53 24.74 0.84
N LYS A 132 14.71 24.14 0.63
CA LYS A 132 15.87 24.22 1.53
C LYS A 132 15.47 24.15 3.01
N PRO A 133 14.80 23.06 3.44
CA PRO A 133 14.33 22.95 4.82
C PRO A 133 15.52 23.12 5.79
N PRO A 134 15.35 23.87 6.89
CA PRO A 134 16.42 24.04 7.86
C PRO A 134 16.87 22.66 8.38
N ALA A 135 18.18 22.49 8.55
CA ALA A 135 18.80 21.30 9.13
C ALA A 135 18.50 21.23 10.63
N GLN A 136 17.24 21.04 11.01
CA GLN A 136 16.85 20.87 12.40
C GLN A 136 16.64 19.39 12.67
N ALA A 137 17.43 18.85 13.60
CA ALA A 137 17.24 17.50 14.12
C ALA A 137 15.84 17.43 14.76
N ASP A 138 15.02 16.54 14.22
CA ASP A 138 13.66 16.36 14.71
C ASP A 138 13.69 15.37 15.86
N ARG A 139 13.51 15.86 17.09
CA ARG A 139 13.40 15.03 18.31
C ARG A 139 12.41 13.87 18.14
N CYS A 140 11.36 14.06 17.33
CA CYS A 140 10.40 13.01 17.03
C CYS A 140 11.03 11.89 16.18
N THR A 141 11.72 12.26 15.10
CA THR A 141 12.47 11.32 14.25
C THR A 141 13.58 10.61 15.02
N ASP A 142 14.27 11.29 15.94
CA ASP A 142 15.36 10.70 16.74
C ASP A 142 14.84 9.68 17.76
N ALA A 143 13.65 9.92 18.35
CA ALA A 143 13.00 8.97 19.25
C ALA A 143 12.54 7.69 18.53
N HIS A 144 12.02 7.80 17.30
CA HIS A 144 11.63 6.64 16.49
C HIS A 144 12.85 5.89 15.91
N LYS A 145 13.88 6.62 15.43
CA LYS A 145 15.15 6.02 14.99
C LYS A 145 15.79 5.15 16.06
N ALA A 146 15.74 5.55 17.33
CA ALA A 146 16.28 4.74 18.42
C ALA A 146 15.57 3.39 18.63
N ALA A 147 14.30 3.27 18.22
CA ALA A 147 13.55 2.00 18.25
C ALA A 147 13.79 1.15 16.99
N ASP A 148 13.91 1.80 15.81
CA ASP A 148 14.13 1.14 14.51
C ASP A 148 15.60 0.79 14.22
N ASP A 149 16.58 1.45 14.84
CA ASP A 149 18.02 1.19 14.65
C ASP A 149 18.42 -0.24 15.06
N LYS A 150 17.57 -0.95 15.83
CA LYS A 150 17.71 -2.37 16.11
C LYS A 150 17.38 -3.29 14.92
N ARG A 151 16.90 -2.74 13.79
CA ARG A 151 16.33 -3.49 12.64
C ARG A 151 16.91 -3.07 11.28
N ASN A 152 18.16 -2.60 11.24
CA ASN A 152 18.82 -2.15 10.01
C ASN A 152 19.28 -3.30 9.08
N GLU A 153 19.77 -2.95 7.88
CA GLU A 153 20.28 -3.87 6.84
C GLU A 153 21.34 -4.87 7.33
N SER A 154 22.10 -4.51 8.38
CA SER A 154 23.12 -5.40 8.94
C SER A 154 22.52 -6.62 9.64
N THR A 155 21.26 -6.53 10.07
CA THR A 155 20.49 -7.62 10.68
C THR A 155 19.93 -8.58 9.62
N TRP A 156 19.78 -8.13 8.36
CA TRP A 156 18.97 -8.81 7.34
C TRP A 156 19.73 -9.10 6.03
N LYS A 157 21.01 -9.45 6.12
CA LYS A 157 21.83 -9.86 4.96
C LYS A 157 21.12 -10.99 4.19
N GLY A 158 20.60 -10.68 3.01
CA GLY A 158 19.96 -11.65 2.12
C GLY A 158 18.45 -11.51 1.94
N CYS A 159 17.79 -10.53 2.54
CA CYS A 159 16.39 -10.20 2.21
C CYS A 159 16.32 -9.06 1.17
N ASP A 160 15.40 -9.15 0.23
CA ASP A 160 15.08 -8.11 -0.76
C ASP A 160 13.86 -7.29 -0.30
N ASP A 161 12.78 -7.94 0.11
CA ASP A 161 11.68 -7.29 0.83
C ASP A 161 11.88 -7.39 2.34
N THR A 162 11.82 -6.24 2.99
CA THR A 162 12.07 -6.07 4.43
C THR A 162 10.81 -5.75 5.24
N GLY A 163 9.67 -5.62 4.57
CA GLY A 163 8.37 -5.35 5.15
C GLY A 163 7.36 -4.86 4.11
N PHE A 164 6.19 -4.44 4.58
CA PHE A 164 5.24 -3.65 3.80
C PHE A 164 4.72 -2.47 4.63
N MET A 165 4.42 -1.35 3.97
CA MET A 165 3.66 -0.24 4.54
C MET A 165 2.20 -0.41 4.12
N ALA A 166 1.28 -0.34 5.08
CA ALA A 166 -0.14 -0.49 4.83
C ALA A 166 -0.89 0.83 5.05
N CYS A 167 -1.89 1.07 4.22
CA CYS A 167 -2.92 2.08 4.42
C CYS A 167 -4.24 1.37 4.72
N CYS A 168 -4.75 1.53 5.93
CA CYS A 168 -6.00 0.91 6.38
C CYS A 168 -7.02 1.98 6.76
N CYS A 169 -8.30 1.79 6.47
CA CYS A 169 -9.33 2.71 6.93
C CYS A 169 -9.72 2.43 8.40
N ARG A 170 -10.47 3.36 9.00
CA ARG A 170 -11.04 3.22 10.35
C ARG A 170 -11.97 2.01 10.57
N HIS A 171 -12.35 1.30 9.51
CA HIS A 171 -13.19 0.10 9.56
C HIS A 171 -12.38 -1.20 9.47
N ASP A 172 -11.07 -1.14 9.73
CA ASP A 172 -10.16 -2.29 9.72
C ASP A 172 -10.02 -2.97 8.34
N ALA A 173 -10.21 -2.19 7.26
CA ALA A 173 -10.02 -2.66 5.89
C ALA A 173 -8.75 -2.05 5.28
N ALA A 174 -7.92 -2.88 4.66
CA ALA A 174 -6.77 -2.37 3.88
C ALA A 174 -7.27 -1.75 2.58
N ILE A 175 -6.68 -0.60 2.28
CA ILE A 175 -6.99 0.23 1.12
C ILE A 175 -5.89 0.05 0.09
N SER A 176 -4.63 0.18 0.52
CA SER A 176 -3.47 0.01 -0.34
C SER A 176 -2.24 -0.42 0.48
N LEU A 177 -1.31 -1.10 -0.19
CA LEU A 177 -0.05 -1.60 0.38
C LEU A 177 1.14 -1.14 -0.46
N ALA A 178 2.31 -1.01 0.15
CA ALA A 178 3.56 -0.76 -0.56
C ALA A 178 4.67 -1.64 0.01
N ASN A 179 5.42 -2.32 -0.85
CA ASN A 179 6.57 -3.11 -0.41
C ASN A 179 7.67 -2.20 0.13
N ILE A 180 8.28 -2.60 1.25
CA ILE A 180 9.46 -1.96 1.82
C ILE A 180 10.68 -2.70 1.29
N TYR A 181 11.18 -2.24 0.15
CA TYR A 181 12.41 -2.75 -0.45
C TYR A 181 13.62 -2.09 0.22
N LYS A 182 14.58 -2.91 0.69
CA LYS A 182 15.90 -2.55 1.28
C LYS A 182 16.04 -1.11 1.79
N SER A 183 15.96 -0.91 3.11
CA SER A 183 16.21 0.35 3.87
C SER A 183 15.64 1.68 3.31
N GLY A 184 14.76 1.64 2.30
CA GLY A 184 14.36 2.80 1.53
C GLY A 184 13.49 3.79 2.32
N GLU A 185 14.07 4.96 2.60
CA GLU A 185 13.46 6.22 3.05
C GLU A 185 11.98 6.16 3.53
N LEU A 186 11.81 6.12 4.86
CA LEU A 186 10.53 6.02 5.58
C LEU A 186 9.42 7.00 5.17
N ARG A 187 9.76 8.14 4.55
CA ARG A 187 8.78 9.18 4.18
C ARG A 187 8.12 8.94 2.83
N ALA A 188 8.78 8.27 1.89
CA ALA A 188 8.25 8.05 0.55
C ALA A 188 7.06 7.09 0.53
N LEU A 189 7.13 6.04 1.36
CA LEU A 189 6.06 5.03 1.49
C LEU A 189 4.71 5.63 1.91
N PRO A 190 4.58 6.31 3.06
CA PRO A 190 3.29 6.89 3.47
C PRO A 190 2.80 7.96 2.50
N LEU A 191 3.69 8.77 1.91
CA LEU A 191 3.30 9.78 0.92
C LEU A 191 2.80 9.17 -0.39
N ALA A 192 3.42 8.08 -0.87
CA ALA A 192 2.99 7.38 -2.07
C ALA A 192 1.58 6.80 -1.89
N LEU A 193 1.32 6.16 -0.75
CA LEU A 193 -0.01 5.63 -0.40
C LEU A 193 -1.06 6.74 -0.32
N LEU A 194 -0.73 7.88 0.30
CA LEU A 194 -1.65 9.02 0.40
C LEU A 194 -1.92 9.69 -0.95
N LYS A 195 -0.91 9.78 -1.83
CA LYS A 195 -1.07 10.35 -3.17
C LYS A 195 -1.97 9.49 -4.04
N ASP A 196 -1.78 8.17 -3.99
CA ASP A 196 -2.64 7.20 -4.68
C ASP A 196 -4.09 7.31 -4.18
N LEU A 197 -4.29 7.28 -2.86
CA LEU A 197 -5.60 7.44 -2.24
C LEU A 197 -6.30 8.75 -2.64
N ARG A 198 -5.54 9.84 -2.71
CA ARG A 198 -6.05 11.17 -3.09
C ARG A 198 -6.44 11.27 -4.56
N SER A 199 -5.81 10.48 -5.43
CA SER A 199 -6.15 10.49 -6.86
C SER A 199 -7.58 10.00 -7.12
N LEU A 200 -8.15 9.20 -6.21
CA LEU A 200 -9.50 8.65 -6.30
C LEU A 200 -10.59 9.62 -5.86
N ASP A 201 -10.29 10.50 -4.90
CA ASP A 201 -11.25 11.49 -4.36
C ASP A 201 -10.50 12.75 -3.89
N PRO A 202 -10.08 13.63 -4.82
CA PRO A 202 -9.19 14.76 -4.52
C PRO A 202 -9.76 15.76 -3.52
N ASP A 203 -11.09 15.95 -3.53
CA ASP A 203 -11.77 17.00 -2.76
C ASP A 203 -12.23 16.52 -1.38
N ARG A 204 -12.33 15.20 -1.15
CA ARG A 204 -12.83 14.66 0.11
C ARG A 204 -11.85 14.90 1.25
N PRO A 205 -12.25 15.40 2.44
CA PRO A 205 -11.32 15.53 3.58
C PRO A 205 -10.75 14.18 4.03
N VAL A 206 -9.44 14.09 4.30
CA VAL A 206 -8.79 12.89 4.83
C VAL A 206 -8.11 13.21 6.17
N GLY A 207 -8.41 12.41 7.18
CA GLY A 207 -7.65 12.32 8.41
C GLY A 207 -6.66 11.16 8.33
N VAL A 208 -5.42 11.38 8.74
CA VAL A 208 -4.34 10.38 8.69
C VAL A 208 -3.84 10.11 10.10
N LEU A 209 -3.82 8.85 10.50
CA LEU A 209 -3.26 8.34 11.73
C LEU A 209 -1.91 7.71 11.39
N TYR A 210 -0.83 8.25 11.94
CA TYR A 210 0.52 7.73 11.67
C TYR A 210 1.43 7.92 12.88
N ASP A 211 2.14 6.87 13.27
CA ASP A 211 3.01 6.86 14.46
C ASP A 211 4.17 7.86 14.34
N ILE A 212 4.67 8.11 13.12
CA ILE A 212 5.68 9.17 12.84
C ILE A 212 5.02 10.39 12.16
N GLY A 213 3.75 10.64 12.49
CA GLY A 213 2.93 11.69 11.89
C GLY A 213 3.51 13.10 12.06
N CYS A 214 4.24 13.35 13.17
CA CYS A 214 4.92 14.62 13.45
C CYS A 214 5.92 15.03 12.34
N SER A 215 6.71 14.08 11.83
CA SER A 215 7.72 14.33 10.80
C SER A 215 7.05 14.52 9.44
N LEU A 216 6.04 13.71 9.16
CA LEU A 216 5.24 13.79 7.94
C LEU A 216 4.46 15.12 7.85
N ASP A 217 3.83 15.54 8.94
CA ASP A 217 3.06 16.79 9.02
C ASP A 217 3.94 18.02 8.77
N LYS A 218 5.14 18.07 9.36
CA LYS A 218 6.12 19.14 9.09
C LYS A 218 6.50 19.20 7.61
N TYR A 219 6.79 18.03 7.01
CA TYR A 219 7.13 17.96 5.60
C TYR A 219 5.97 18.44 4.72
N ILE A 220 4.75 17.95 4.96
CA ILE A 220 3.56 18.35 4.22
C ILE A 220 3.32 19.85 4.33
N LYS A 221 3.45 20.44 5.52
CA LYS A 221 3.31 21.89 5.73
C LYS A 221 4.34 22.69 4.95
N LEU A 222 5.60 22.22 4.94
CA LEU A 222 6.70 22.84 4.20
C LEU A 222 6.45 22.81 2.69
N VAL A 223 5.94 21.70 2.13
CA VAL A 223 5.68 21.63 0.69
C VAL A 223 4.33 22.22 0.29
N SER A 224 3.36 22.32 1.20
CA SER A 224 2.01 22.86 0.92
C SER A 224 1.95 24.39 0.80
N SER A 225 3.05 25.10 1.08
CA SER A 225 3.18 26.53 0.76
C SER A 225 3.49 26.78 -0.72
N ASP A 226 4.01 25.79 -1.44
CA ASP A 226 4.30 25.90 -2.88
C ASP A 226 3.08 25.52 -3.75
N TYR A 227 2.93 26.23 -4.87
CA TYR A 227 1.73 26.32 -5.71
C TYR A 227 1.21 25.01 -6.33
N HIS A 228 1.90 23.87 -6.19
CA HIS A 228 1.52 22.57 -6.80
C HIS A 228 0.99 21.52 -5.81
N THR A 229 0.99 21.81 -4.51
CA THR A 229 0.75 20.82 -3.43
C THR A 229 -0.44 21.18 -2.54
N LYS A 230 -1.24 22.19 -2.92
CA LYS A 230 -2.44 22.64 -2.18
C LYS A 230 -3.47 21.53 -1.88
N ASN A 231 -3.41 20.41 -2.61
CA ASN A 231 -4.33 19.27 -2.47
C ASN A 231 -3.84 18.18 -1.49
N LEU A 232 -2.68 18.34 -0.84
CA LEU A 232 -2.15 17.41 0.14
C LEU A 232 -2.27 17.92 1.58
N ARG A 233 -3.35 18.59 1.97
CA ARG A 233 -3.58 18.98 3.38
C ARG A 233 -4.51 17.99 4.11
N PRO A 234 -4.06 16.77 4.48
CA PRO A 234 -4.81 15.96 5.41
C PRO A 234 -4.67 16.52 6.83
N LEU A 235 -5.66 16.24 7.67
CA LEU A 235 -5.49 16.38 9.11
C LEU A 235 -4.66 15.19 9.60
N ILE A 236 -3.37 15.39 9.87
CA ILE A 236 -2.52 14.35 10.46
C ILE A 236 -2.69 14.38 11.96
N LEU A 237 -3.12 13.26 12.51
CA LEU A 237 -3.18 13.02 13.94
C LEU A 237 -2.12 11.99 14.30
N VAL A 238 -1.29 12.33 15.28
CA VAL A 238 -0.27 11.42 15.83
C VAL A 238 -0.92 10.56 16.89
N PHE A 239 -0.90 9.24 16.70
CA PHE A 239 -1.28 8.26 17.71
C PHE A 239 -0.10 7.33 17.96
N ASN A 240 0.02 6.83 19.19
CA ASN A 240 1.02 5.81 19.54
C ASN A 240 0.28 4.47 19.68
N ASN A 241 0.67 3.46 18.91
CA ASN A 241 0.21 2.07 18.93
C ASN A 241 -1.19 1.80 18.37
N ILE A 242 -1.27 1.51 17.07
CA ILE A 242 -2.36 0.71 16.48
C ILE A 242 -1.83 -0.72 16.34
N GLN A 243 -2.38 -1.67 17.09
CA GLN A 243 -2.17 -3.09 16.79
C GLN A 243 -3.03 -3.45 15.57
N PHE A 244 -2.38 -3.80 14.45
CA PHE A 244 -3.06 -4.40 13.31
C PHE A 244 -3.88 -5.62 13.74
N SER A 245 -5.12 -5.68 13.25
CA SER A 245 -5.99 -6.84 13.37
C SER A 245 -5.30 -8.10 12.81
N PRO A 246 -5.41 -9.27 13.47
CA PRO A 246 -4.75 -10.52 13.06
C PRO A 246 -5.23 -11.07 11.70
N ARG A 247 -6.12 -10.38 10.98
CA ARG A 247 -6.52 -10.76 9.62
C ARG A 247 -5.45 -10.48 8.54
N PHE A 248 -4.43 -9.68 8.84
CA PHE A 248 -3.35 -9.35 7.89
C PHE A 248 -2.16 -10.31 7.88
N THR A 249 -2.08 -11.27 8.80
CA THR A 249 -0.95 -12.21 8.91
C THR A 249 -1.12 -13.51 8.11
N GLN A 250 -2.13 -13.61 7.24
CA GLN A 250 -2.43 -14.83 6.47
C GLN A 250 -2.36 -14.66 4.93
N LEU A 251 -1.62 -13.67 4.43
CA LEU A 251 -1.24 -13.60 3.00
C LEU A 251 0.24 -13.96 2.82
#